data_AF-A0A975TNG2-F1
#
_entry.id   AF-A0A975TNG2-F1
#
_cell.length_a   1.000
_cell.length_b   1.000
_cell.length_c   1.000
_cell.angle_alpha   90.00
_cell.angle_beta   90.00
_cell.angle_gamma   90.00
#
_symmetry.space_group_name_H-M   'P 1'
#
loop_
_entity.id
_entity.type
_entity.pdbx_description
1 polymer ?
#
loop_
_entity_poly.entity_id
_entity_poly.type
_entity_poly.pdbx_seq_one_letter_code
_entity_poly.pdbx_strand_id
1 'polypeptide(L)'
;MFDIDQISNAAAELTGESLEDARRRLGNRSRYDHLIPDADRSGQALLESTLLSALGATTGGDRPFGIREAKITEHGLDLRVERAEDVRALLGLLPLRTKWGPWRGVRELTAQPVRTRLRFGLREWVYNPEGYGRSPAPEVRVAGPHGVDLEVLLTAHRKQTESAGHTVRWDPQDTEPQPKRQEPIARSLVRQLSASSAMGSRLLRRPRLWDHLAGYAGVHLSTHITDYGLDWILERQIAGPHLDHERLLAVLTDPVVGYGFAALDHVCSTEECTIRAVHPGRWNSRGVLTVRSRQAPITAEPPRPSLPLTMLGERPRASRPRAQRQAGPVEPDRSGVVLQLLGDGGRDQLVWVAERIAAAWAAEGLVTAVVAARAHKGFVFRDPSQPDWATASSPTAEAGWQRLRIVSPPGQLWLREPARSAGPVASAVAEARRFADRVVLVSRDADYVLEEAKYTQLVDVRLLVRGASRYQRHLALPPSSCGAASAVALTPAESAIDWRQKNWSYETARLPVTGLLLLLHADEDEALDEFDHAVEEQLARYGTPVLGRFPDHGPIVRGMSHSTHPPTVLDPETAPSAHARMMKAAADLGQRLSPELPAGTRATPPDDVATAPVTPTP
;
A
#
# COMPACT_ATOMS: atom_id res chain seq x y z
N MET A 1 7.26 6.35 -12.09
CA MET A 1 8.52 6.06 -11.35
C MET A 1 8.73 7.13 -10.30
N PHE A 2 8.56 6.79 -9.01
CA PHE A 2 9.22 7.58 -7.98
C PHE A 2 10.72 7.40 -8.14
N ASP A 3 11.42 8.52 -8.10
CA ASP A 3 12.87 8.53 -8.05
C ASP A 3 13.33 7.65 -6.87
N ILE A 4 14.40 6.87 -7.04
CA ILE A 4 15.02 6.13 -5.93
C ILE A 4 15.32 7.07 -4.76
N ASP A 5 15.54 8.35 -5.05
CA ASP A 5 15.69 9.41 -4.08
C ASP A 5 14.40 9.68 -3.28
N GLN A 6 13.22 9.66 -3.89
CA GLN A 6 11.95 9.82 -3.19
C GLN A 6 11.66 8.64 -2.26
N ILE A 7 11.89 7.42 -2.74
CA ILE A 7 11.70 6.19 -1.94
C ILE A 7 12.71 6.16 -0.78
N SER A 8 13.96 6.54 -1.03
CA SER A 8 15.00 6.57 0.01
C SER A 8 14.77 7.67 1.03
N ASN A 9 14.32 8.85 0.60
CA ASN A 9 13.93 9.94 1.50
C ASN A 9 12.84 9.49 2.45
N ALA A 10 11.83 8.79 1.95
CA ALA A 10 10.75 8.33 2.78
C ALA A 10 11.12 7.21 3.75
N ALA A 11 11.97 6.28 3.32
CA ALA A 11 12.51 5.27 4.21
C ALA A 11 13.28 5.92 5.36
N ALA A 12 14.09 6.93 5.05
CA ALA A 12 14.80 7.73 6.04
C ALA A 12 13.84 8.52 6.95
N GLU A 13 12.76 9.09 6.41
CA GLU A 13 11.72 9.80 7.18
C GLU A 13 11.04 8.88 8.20
N LEU A 14 10.75 7.63 7.85
CA LEU A 14 10.03 6.68 8.70
C LEU A 14 10.90 5.88 9.68
N THR A 15 12.14 5.57 9.30
CA THR A 15 13.09 4.83 10.14
C THR A 15 13.98 5.74 10.97
N GLY A 16 14.25 6.96 10.51
CA GLY A 16 15.28 7.84 11.04
C GLY A 16 16.71 7.48 10.59
N GLU A 17 16.88 6.53 9.66
CA GLU A 17 18.19 6.18 9.10
C GLU A 17 18.73 7.29 8.19
N SER A 18 20.03 7.26 7.88
CA SER A 18 20.62 8.22 6.95
C SER A 18 20.10 7.99 5.53
N LEU A 19 19.94 9.05 4.73
CA LEU A 19 19.52 8.92 3.34
C LEU A 19 20.47 8.03 2.51
N GLU A 20 21.78 8.10 2.79
CA GLU A 20 22.78 7.26 2.15
C GLU A 20 22.55 5.77 2.46
N ASP A 21 22.24 5.46 3.72
CA ASP A 21 21.94 4.09 4.15
C ASP A 21 20.64 3.58 3.54
N ALA A 22 19.59 4.42 3.52
CA ALA A 22 18.33 4.10 2.87
C ALA A 22 18.55 3.80 1.38
N ARG A 23 19.28 4.66 0.66
CA ARG A 23 19.64 4.45 -0.76
C ARG A 23 20.40 3.14 -0.96
N ARG A 24 21.40 2.85 -0.12
CA ARG A 24 22.19 1.63 -0.23
C ARG A 24 21.35 0.37 -0.01
N ARG A 25 20.46 0.40 0.98
CA ARG A 25 19.56 -0.71 1.31
C ARG A 25 18.52 -0.93 0.20
N LEU A 26 18.02 0.15 -0.41
CA LEU A 26 16.99 0.11 -1.42
C LEU A 26 17.53 -0.14 -2.83
N GLY A 27 18.74 0.33 -3.15
CA GLY A 27 19.31 0.28 -4.50
C GLY A 27 19.51 -1.11 -5.09
N ASN A 28 19.55 -2.16 -4.26
CA ASN A 28 19.69 -3.55 -4.71
C ASN A 28 18.40 -4.36 -4.59
N ARG A 29 17.26 -3.72 -4.29
CA ARG A 29 15.98 -4.43 -4.15
C ARG A 29 15.32 -4.66 -5.49
N SER A 30 14.96 -5.92 -5.74
CA SER A 30 14.11 -6.31 -6.88
C SER A 30 12.63 -6.03 -6.64
N ARG A 31 12.22 -5.81 -5.38
CA ARG A 31 10.83 -5.50 -4.99
C ARG A 31 10.78 -4.49 -3.85
N TYR A 32 9.76 -3.63 -3.90
CA TYR A 32 9.55 -2.53 -2.95
C TYR A 32 8.24 -2.68 -2.15
N ASP A 33 7.76 -3.93 -2.02
CA ASP A 33 6.64 -4.45 -1.23
C ASP A 33 6.22 -3.60 -0.05
N HIS A 34 7.25 -3.31 0.72
CA HIS A 34 7.23 -2.67 1.99
C HIS A 34 8.49 -1.83 1.96
N LEU A 35 8.30 -0.52 2.01
CA LEU A 35 9.40 0.43 2.07
C LEU A 35 10.36 0.08 3.24
N ILE A 36 9.73 -0.34 4.33
CA ILE A 36 10.35 -0.89 5.53
C ILE A 36 9.81 -2.32 5.65
N PRO A 37 10.62 -3.36 5.37
CA PRO A 37 10.15 -4.74 5.47
C PRO A 37 9.80 -5.09 6.90
N ASP A 38 8.87 -6.03 7.06
CA ASP A 38 8.64 -6.67 8.34
C ASP A 38 9.81 -7.59 8.73
N ALA A 39 9.81 -8.07 9.97
CA ALA A 39 10.72 -9.13 10.35
C ALA A 39 10.36 -10.43 9.61
N ASP A 40 11.24 -10.86 8.70
CA ASP A 40 11.05 -12.05 7.87
C ASP A 40 10.81 -13.33 8.70
N ARG A 41 11.27 -13.35 9.96
CA ARG A 41 11.21 -14.50 10.86
C ARG A 41 10.50 -14.17 12.15
N SER A 42 9.70 -15.12 12.63
CA SER A 42 8.96 -15.03 13.90
C SER A 42 9.88 -14.75 15.09
N GLY A 43 11.06 -15.39 15.15
CA GLY A 43 12.05 -15.15 16.21
C GLY A 43 12.57 -13.71 16.24
N GLN A 44 12.82 -13.11 15.08
CA GLN A 44 13.24 -11.72 14.96
C GLN A 44 12.10 -10.78 15.37
N ALA A 45 10.89 -11.03 14.88
CA ALA A 45 9.70 -10.24 15.23
C ALA A 45 9.43 -10.27 16.75
N LEU A 46 9.66 -11.43 17.36
CA LEU A 46 9.49 -11.66 18.79
C LEU A 46 10.53 -10.92 19.63
N LEU A 47 11.80 -10.95 19.22
CA LEU A 47 12.86 -10.16 19.86
C LEU A 47 12.53 -8.67 19.78
N GLU A 48 12.19 -8.17 18.59
CA GLU A 48 11.81 -6.77 18.37
C GLU A 48 10.63 -6.36 19.25
N SER A 49 9.56 -7.18 19.30
CA SER A 49 8.41 -6.91 20.17
C SER A 49 8.76 -6.93 21.66
N THR A 50 9.67 -7.82 22.07
CA THR A 50 10.12 -7.92 23.46
C THR A 50 10.86 -6.64 23.87
N LEU A 51 11.76 -6.14 23.03
CA LEU A 51 12.47 -4.89 23.31
C LEU A 51 11.53 -3.68 23.25
N LEU A 52 10.58 -3.66 22.30
CA LEU A 52 9.58 -2.61 22.23
C LEU A 52 8.71 -2.54 23.50
N SER A 53 8.42 -3.67 24.15
CA SER A 53 7.63 -3.65 25.39
C SER A 53 8.28 -2.85 26.53
N ALA A 54 9.62 -2.81 26.59
CA ALA A 54 10.35 -2.00 27.58
C ALA A 54 10.52 -0.54 27.12
N LEU A 55 10.86 -0.33 25.86
CA LEU A 55 11.00 1.02 25.29
C LEU A 55 9.66 1.78 25.26
N GLY A 56 8.57 1.06 25.00
CA GLY A 56 7.21 1.59 25.04
C GLY A 56 6.79 2.09 26.42
N ALA A 57 7.41 1.55 27.48
CA ALA A 57 7.11 1.92 28.86
C ALA A 57 7.84 3.17 29.36
N THR A 58 8.88 3.63 28.65
CA THR A 58 9.60 4.84 29.05
C THR A 58 8.82 6.10 28.67
N THR A 59 8.88 7.11 29.55
CA THR A 59 8.20 8.40 29.35
C THR A 59 9.21 9.54 29.27
N GLY A 60 8.75 10.71 28.83
CA GLY A 60 9.54 11.96 28.83
C GLY A 60 10.65 12.04 27.77
N GLY A 61 10.59 11.22 26.72
CA GLY A 61 11.47 11.34 25.56
C GLY A 61 10.86 12.26 24.49
N ASP A 62 11.71 12.92 23.69
CA ASP A 62 11.25 13.77 22.59
C ASP A 62 10.71 12.96 21.41
N ARG A 63 11.20 11.72 21.25
CA ARG A 63 10.77 10.80 20.20
C ARG A 63 9.97 9.61 20.75
N PRO A 64 9.08 9.05 19.93
CA PRO A 64 8.32 7.86 20.29
C PRO A 64 9.24 6.72 20.75
N PHE A 65 8.88 6.11 21.89
CA PHE A 65 9.60 4.98 22.48
C PHE A 65 11.09 5.25 22.81
N GLY A 66 11.52 6.52 22.81
CA GLY A 66 12.93 6.89 22.98
C GLY A 66 13.83 6.46 21.82
N ILE A 67 13.27 6.22 20.62
CA ILE A 67 14.00 5.71 19.46
C ILE A 67 14.28 6.84 18.47
N ARG A 68 15.56 7.06 18.19
CA ARG A 68 16.03 8.03 17.19
C ARG A 68 16.10 7.44 15.79
N GLU A 69 16.49 6.18 15.69
CA GLU A 69 16.76 5.51 14.41
C GLU A 69 16.51 4.00 14.56
N ALA A 70 15.86 3.41 13.57
CA ALA A 70 15.65 1.97 13.42
C ALA A 70 16.13 1.52 12.04
N LYS A 71 17.42 1.22 11.93
CA LYS A 71 18.08 0.83 10.68
C LYS A 71 18.00 -0.67 10.45
N ILE A 72 17.51 -1.07 9.29
CA ILE A 72 17.37 -2.49 8.94
C ILE A 72 18.66 -2.99 8.28
N THR A 73 19.16 -4.13 8.75
CA THR A 73 20.41 -4.74 8.28
C THR A 73 20.18 -6.19 7.87
N GLU A 74 21.18 -6.81 7.23
CA GLU A 74 21.13 -8.24 6.87
C GLU A 74 21.03 -9.17 8.08
N HIS A 75 21.52 -8.73 9.25
CA HIS A 75 21.56 -9.54 10.47
C HIS A 75 20.35 -9.31 11.39
N GLY A 76 19.53 -8.28 11.15
CA GLY A 76 18.43 -7.91 12.03
C GLY A 76 18.20 -6.40 12.06
N LEU A 77 18.04 -5.83 13.26
CA LEU A 77 17.70 -4.42 13.46
C LEU A 77 18.76 -3.68 14.27
N ASP A 78 19.20 -2.53 13.78
CA ASP A 78 20.06 -1.60 14.51
C ASP A 78 19.18 -0.46 15.05
N LEU A 79 19.12 -0.33 16.38
CA LEU A 79 18.39 0.74 17.07
C LEU A 79 19.37 1.77 17.63
N ARG A 80 19.03 3.05 17.51
CA ARG A 80 19.68 4.13 18.26
C ARG A 80 18.66 4.75 19.18
N VAL A 81 18.93 4.71 20.48
CA VAL A 81 18.06 5.32 21.50
C VAL A 81 18.56 6.70 21.91
N GLU A 82 17.64 7.54 22.37
CA GLU A 82 17.92 8.94 22.69
C GLU A 82 18.57 9.14 24.05
N ARG A 83 18.22 8.31 25.04
CA ARG A 83 18.62 8.54 26.42
C ARG A 83 19.19 7.28 27.07
N ALA A 84 19.98 7.48 28.12
CA ALA A 84 20.53 6.37 28.88
C ALA A 84 19.42 5.59 29.62
N GLU A 85 18.31 6.27 29.97
CA GLU A 85 17.12 5.70 30.61
C GLU A 85 16.46 4.64 29.73
N ASP A 86 16.43 4.85 28.41
CA ASP A 86 15.86 3.90 27.45
C ASP A 86 16.74 2.63 27.38
N VAL A 87 18.07 2.78 27.44
CA VAL A 87 19.00 1.65 27.58
C VAL A 87 18.77 0.94 28.92
N ARG A 88 18.62 1.66 30.03
CA ARG A 88 18.36 1.07 31.35
C ARG A 88 17.04 0.29 31.38
N ALA A 89 16.01 0.77 30.69
CA ALA A 89 14.75 0.04 30.55
C ALA A 89 14.94 -1.30 29.83
N LEU A 90 15.73 -1.32 28.75
CA LEU A 90 16.11 -2.57 28.06
C LEU A 90 16.93 -3.51 28.96
N LEU A 91 17.88 -2.97 29.72
CA LEU A 91 18.65 -3.76 30.69
C LEU A 91 17.75 -4.36 31.78
N GLY A 92 16.67 -3.67 32.16
CA GLY A 92 15.66 -4.17 33.08
C GLY A 92 14.91 -5.41 32.61
N LEU A 93 14.92 -5.71 31.29
CA LEU A 93 14.38 -6.97 30.76
C LEU A 93 15.32 -8.16 30.98
N LEU A 94 16.60 -7.93 31.30
CA LEU A 94 17.57 -9.01 31.32
C LEU A 94 17.30 -10.01 32.45
N PRO A 95 17.46 -11.31 32.17
CA PRO A 95 17.10 -12.34 33.11
C PRO A 95 18.04 -12.42 34.30
N LEU A 96 17.47 -12.45 35.50
CA LEU A 96 18.19 -12.63 36.75
C LEU A 96 17.49 -13.63 37.67
N ARG A 97 18.29 -14.30 38.50
CA ARG A 97 17.82 -15.22 39.52
C ARG A 97 17.98 -14.59 40.90
N THR A 98 16.89 -14.52 41.64
CA THR A 98 16.92 -13.96 43.00
C THR A 98 17.54 -14.95 44.00
N LYS A 99 18.14 -14.42 45.08
CA LYS A 99 18.87 -15.22 46.10
C LYS A 99 18.05 -16.39 46.67
N TRP A 100 16.76 -16.17 46.87
CA TRP A 100 15.82 -17.08 47.54
C TRP A 100 14.48 -17.21 46.80
N GLY A 101 14.47 -17.06 45.47
CA GLY A 101 13.18 -16.88 44.80
C GLY A 101 13.14 -17.17 43.30
N PRO A 102 12.05 -16.72 42.64
CA PRO A 102 11.80 -16.98 41.23
C PRO A 102 12.74 -16.17 40.32
N TRP A 103 12.74 -16.57 39.05
CA TRP A 103 13.31 -15.79 37.96
C TRP A 103 12.61 -14.43 37.84
N ARG A 104 13.38 -13.40 37.48
CA ARG A 104 12.89 -12.09 37.08
C ARG A 104 13.48 -11.72 35.73
N GLY A 105 12.81 -10.83 35.00
CA GLY A 105 13.16 -10.49 33.63
C GLY A 105 12.72 -11.56 32.62
N VAL A 106 13.13 -11.39 31.37
CA VAL A 106 12.83 -12.28 30.26
C VAL A 106 13.88 -13.37 30.19
N ARG A 107 13.56 -14.57 30.67
CA ARG A 107 14.48 -15.71 30.83
C ARG A 107 15.34 -15.99 29.60
N GLU A 108 14.76 -15.81 28.43
CA GLU A 108 15.34 -16.22 27.16
C GLU A 108 16.14 -15.13 26.45
N LEU A 109 16.13 -13.91 27.01
CA LEU A 109 16.82 -12.76 26.46
C LEU A 109 18.31 -12.81 26.82
N THR A 110 19.16 -12.60 25.83
CA THR A 110 20.61 -12.48 26.01
C THR A 110 21.07 -11.08 25.66
N ALA A 111 22.14 -10.63 26.31
CA ALA A 111 22.79 -9.37 25.99
C ALA A 111 24.31 -9.43 26.17
N GLN A 112 25.02 -8.83 25.23
CA GLN A 112 26.48 -8.69 25.30
C GLN A 112 26.95 -7.38 24.64
N PRO A 113 28.07 -6.80 25.09
CA PRO A 113 28.69 -5.69 24.40
C PRO A 113 29.33 -6.19 23.09
N VAL A 114 29.16 -5.42 22.01
CA VAL A 114 29.80 -5.63 20.72
C VAL A 114 30.23 -4.28 20.17
N ARG A 115 31.54 -4.01 20.17
CA ARG A 115 32.10 -2.69 19.85
C ARG A 115 31.42 -1.62 20.73
N THR A 116 30.82 -0.59 20.13
CA THR A 116 30.14 0.52 20.84
C THR A 116 28.63 0.29 21.01
N ARG A 117 28.15 -0.96 20.94
CA ARG A 117 26.73 -1.32 20.93
C ARG A 117 26.44 -2.47 21.90
N LEU A 118 25.20 -2.59 22.34
CA LEU A 118 24.70 -3.79 23.01
C LEU A 118 23.97 -4.66 21.99
N ARG A 119 24.39 -5.92 21.88
CA ARG A 119 23.71 -6.91 21.06
C ARG A 119 22.73 -7.68 21.94
N PHE A 120 21.45 -7.58 21.62
CA PHE A 120 20.37 -8.38 22.20
C PHE A 120 20.02 -9.54 21.28
N GLY A 121 19.66 -10.69 21.87
CA GLY A 121 19.26 -11.89 21.15
C GLY A 121 18.32 -12.77 21.97
N LEU A 122 17.80 -13.83 21.36
CA LEU A 122 17.06 -14.88 22.05
C LEU A 122 17.87 -16.17 22.09
N ARG A 123 17.70 -16.99 23.13
CA ARG A 123 18.28 -18.34 23.20
C ARG A 123 17.73 -19.24 22.08
N GLU A 124 18.56 -20.16 21.60
CA GLU A 124 18.28 -21.01 20.42
C GLU A 124 16.96 -21.79 20.52
N TRP A 125 16.69 -22.40 21.67
CA TRP A 125 15.48 -23.21 21.90
C TRP A 125 14.16 -22.42 21.84
N VAL A 126 14.20 -21.08 21.82
CA VAL A 126 13.01 -20.24 21.66
C VAL A 126 12.64 -20.03 20.20
N TYR A 127 13.63 -19.72 19.36
CA TYR A 127 13.39 -19.39 17.95
C TYR A 127 13.61 -20.58 17.02
N ASN A 128 14.24 -21.66 17.49
CA ASN A 128 14.43 -22.92 16.79
C ASN A 128 13.98 -24.12 17.67
N PRO A 129 12.69 -24.19 18.06
CA PRO A 129 12.20 -25.18 19.01
C PRO A 129 12.26 -26.62 18.48
N GLU A 130 12.24 -26.80 17.16
CA GLU A 130 12.21 -28.12 16.51
C GLU A 130 13.59 -28.57 15.99
N GLY A 131 14.62 -27.72 16.07
CA GLY A 131 15.98 -28.02 15.61
C GLY A 131 16.13 -28.20 14.09
N TYR A 132 15.04 -28.14 13.32
CA TYR A 132 15.05 -28.27 11.87
C TYR A 132 15.44 -26.94 11.22
N GLY A 133 16.73 -26.83 10.91
CA GLY A 133 17.29 -25.77 10.05
C GLY A 133 18.17 -24.77 10.78
N ARG A 134 19.19 -24.27 10.07
CA ARG A 134 20.04 -23.15 10.49
C ARG A 134 19.29 -21.83 10.29
N SER A 135 18.22 -21.59 11.03
CA SER A 135 17.65 -20.24 11.10
C SER A 135 18.67 -19.31 11.77
N PRO A 136 19.12 -18.22 11.13
CA PRO A 136 20.02 -17.28 11.76
C PRO A 136 19.40 -16.71 13.04
N ALA A 137 20.22 -16.57 14.07
CA ALA A 137 19.81 -16.09 15.37
C ALA A 137 19.19 -14.69 15.27
N PRO A 138 18.07 -14.41 15.96
CA PRO A 138 17.50 -13.09 16.00
C PRO A 138 18.45 -12.13 16.72
N GLU A 139 18.66 -10.96 16.12
CA GLU A 139 19.64 -9.98 16.60
C GLU A 139 19.06 -8.56 16.53
N VAL A 140 19.21 -7.82 17.62
CA VAL A 140 18.98 -6.37 17.67
C VAL A 140 20.19 -5.70 18.32
N ARG A 141 20.82 -4.76 17.62
CA ARG A 141 21.95 -3.99 18.17
C ARG A 141 21.46 -2.62 18.60
N VAL A 142 21.73 -2.27 19.84
CA VAL A 142 21.31 -0.99 20.43
C VAL A 142 22.54 -0.10 20.62
N ALA A 143 22.50 1.08 20.03
CA ALA A 143 23.41 2.19 20.30
C ALA A 143 22.74 3.18 21.27
N GLY A 144 23.49 3.62 22.27
CA GLY A 144 23.05 4.66 23.20
C GLY A 144 23.29 6.08 22.68
N PRO A 145 22.94 7.09 23.49
CA PRO A 145 23.29 8.47 23.20
C PRO A 145 24.80 8.69 23.10
N HIS A 146 25.19 9.76 22.41
CA HIS A 146 26.59 10.12 22.23
C HIS A 146 27.29 10.32 23.58
N GLY A 147 28.51 9.79 23.71
CA GLY A 147 29.31 9.89 24.93
C GLY A 147 28.96 8.89 26.04
N VAL A 148 27.95 8.03 25.85
CA VAL A 148 27.61 6.98 26.82
C VAL A 148 28.29 5.67 26.46
N ASP A 149 29.11 5.17 27.38
CA ASP A 149 29.71 3.85 27.29
C ASP A 149 28.70 2.77 27.75
N LEU A 150 28.20 2.02 26.77
CA LEU A 150 27.21 0.97 27.00
C LEU A 150 27.78 -0.26 27.71
N GLU A 151 29.07 -0.55 27.53
CA GLU A 151 29.72 -1.66 28.23
C GLU A 151 29.84 -1.32 29.72
N VAL A 152 30.17 -0.06 30.03
CA VAL A 152 30.16 0.44 31.41
C VAL A 152 28.76 0.40 31.99
N LEU A 153 27.71 0.78 31.24
CA LEU A 153 26.32 0.68 31.71
C LEU A 153 25.89 -0.77 32.00
N LEU A 154 26.21 -1.71 31.11
CA LEU A 154 25.90 -3.13 31.32
C LEU A 154 26.67 -3.69 32.53
N THR A 155 27.94 -3.30 32.68
CA THR A 155 28.77 -3.70 33.82
C THR A 155 28.26 -3.11 35.13
N ALA A 156 27.83 -1.84 35.12
CA ALA A 156 27.20 -1.20 36.28
C ALA A 156 25.89 -1.91 36.65
N HIS A 157 25.08 -2.27 35.67
CA HIS A 157 23.84 -3.03 35.89
C HIS A 157 24.11 -4.43 36.48
N ARG A 158 25.14 -5.12 35.99
CA ARG A 158 25.62 -6.39 36.57
C ARG A 158 26.02 -6.22 38.03
N LYS A 159 26.90 -5.25 38.32
CA LYS A 159 27.37 -4.95 39.70
C LYS A 159 26.20 -4.61 40.63
N GLN A 160 25.25 -3.79 40.17
CA GLN A 160 24.06 -3.44 40.94
C GLN A 160 23.22 -4.68 41.27
N THR A 161 22.98 -5.53 40.27
CA THR A 161 22.20 -6.77 40.42
C THR A 161 22.88 -7.75 41.39
N GLU A 162 24.18 -7.94 41.26
CA GLU A 162 24.97 -8.81 42.14
C GLU A 162 25.05 -8.25 43.57
N SER A 163 25.18 -6.92 43.72
CA SER A 163 25.16 -6.26 45.03
C SER A 163 23.81 -6.41 45.75
N ALA A 164 22.71 -6.51 45.01
CA ALA A 164 21.38 -6.86 45.52
C ALA A 164 21.23 -8.36 45.86
N GLY A 165 22.30 -9.15 45.70
CA GLY A 165 22.33 -10.58 45.98
C GLY A 165 21.67 -11.43 44.91
N HIS A 166 21.51 -10.93 43.68
CA HIS A 166 20.94 -11.68 42.56
C HIS A 166 22.05 -12.22 41.64
N THR A 167 21.75 -13.31 40.94
CA THR A 167 22.66 -13.90 39.94
C THR A 167 22.19 -13.57 38.54
N VAL A 168 23.06 -12.98 37.73
CA VAL A 168 22.79 -12.61 36.33
C VAL A 168 22.76 -13.85 35.43
N ARG A 169 21.92 -13.84 34.37
CA ARG A 169 21.70 -15.02 33.49
C ARG A 169 21.54 -14.67 32.00
N TRP A 170 21.92 -13.46 31.61
CA TRP A 170 21.80 -12.96 30.23
C TRP A 170 23.03 -13.18 29.37
N ASP A 171 24.08 -13.81 29.91
CA ASP A 171 25.27 -14.13 29.12
C ASP A 171 24.93 -15.19 28.06
N PRO A 172 25.16 -14.91 26.77
CA PRO A 172 24.88 -15.88 25.71
C PRO A 172 25.80 -17.11 25.78
N GLN A 173 26.95 -17.05 26.46
CA GLN A 173 27.82 -18.21 26.67
C GLN A 173 27.34 -19.13 27.78
N ASP A 174 26.41 -18.69 28.63
CA ASP A 174 25.84 -19.54 29.68
C ASP A 174 24.93 -20.60 29.05
N THR A 175 25.30 -21.87 29.17
CA THR A 175 24.46 -22.99 28.74
C THR A 175 23.29 -23.15 29.70
N GLU A 176 22.13 -22.62 29.32
CA GLU A 176 20.89 -22.82 30.08
C GLU A 176 20.06 -23.95 29.47
N PRO A 177 19.77 -25.03 30.24
CA PRO A 177 18.92 -26.10 29.74
C PRO A 177 17.48 -25.60 29.55
N GLN A 178 16.83 -26.09 28.49
CA GLN A 178 15.42 -25.81 28.23
C GLN A 178 14.58 -26.14 29.49
N PRO A 179 13.61 -25.29 29.86
CA PRO A 179 12.72 -25.60 30.97
C PRO A 179 12.05 -26.97 30.80
N LYS A 180 12.22 -27.86 31.78
CA LYS A 180 11.58 -29.20 31.81
C LYS A 180 10.05 -29.14 31.74
N ARG A 181 9.45 -28.03 32.19
CA ARG A 181 8.02 -27.76 32.13
C ARG A 181 7.81 -26.37 31.56
N GLN A 182 6.92 -26.24 30.60
CA GLN A 182 6.58 -24.96 29.99
C GLN A 182 5.95 -24.03 31.05
N GLU A 183 6.48 -22.82 31.17
CA GLU A 183 5.98 -21.81 32.11
C GLU A 183 4.61 -21.29 31.67
N PRO A 184 3.64 -21.02 32.57
CA PRO A 184 2.35 -20.46 32.21
C PRO A 184 2.47 -19.16 31.38
N ILE A 185 1.56 -18.92 30.42
CA ILE A 185 1.59 -17.73 29.54
C ILE A 185 1.61 -16.43 30.37
N ALA A 186 0.83 -16.36 31.46
CA ALA A 186 0.80 -15.21 32.36
C ALA A 186 2.16 -14.86 33.01
N ARG A 187 3.15 -15.76 32.98
CA ARG A 187 4.48 -15.57 33.58
C ARG A 187 5.61 -15.35 32.57
N SER A 188 5.39 -15.59 31.28
CA SER A 188 6.41 -15.44 30.24
C SER A 188 6.01 -14.40 29.21
N LEU A 189 6.71 -13.27 29.19
CA LEU A 189 6.49 -12.18 28.24
C LEU A 189 6.69 -12.65 26.79
N VAL A 190 7.71 -13.48 26.52
CA VAL A 190 7.97 -14.07 25.21
C VAL A 190 6.76 -14.90 24.74
N ARG A 191 6.16 -15.69 25.64
CA ARG A 191 4.93 -16.43 25.29
C ARG A 191 3.75 -15.52 25.02
N GLN A 192 3.59 -14.44 25.79
CA GLN A 192 2.52 -13.45 25.59
C GLN A 192 2.63 -12.76 24.24
N LEU A 193 3.84 -12.37 23.86
CA LEU A 193 4.12 -11.66 22.61
C LEU A 193 4.19 -12.58 21.39
N SER A 194 4.40 -13.89 21.56
CA SER A 194 4.57 -14.81 20.43
C SER A 194 3.42 -14.75 19.42
N ALA A 195 2.17 -14.65 19.89
CA ALA A 195 0.96 -14.56 19.08
C ALA A 195 0.73 -13.19 18.43
N SER A 196 1.45 -12.13 18.82
CA SER A 196 1.28 -10.77 18.28
C SER A 196 2.60 -10.10 17.90
N SER A 197 3.68 -10.88 17.77
CA SER A 197 5.06 -10.42 17.57
C SER A 197 5.26 -9.62 16.27
N ALA A 198 4.44 -9.86 15.25
CA ALA A 198 4.49 -9.08 14.02
C ALA A 198 4.07 -7.61 14.26
N MET A 199 3.14 -7.38 15.19
CA MET A 199 2.61 -6.04 15.50
C MET A 199 3.66 -5.16 16.18
N GLY A 200 4.31 -5.67 17.23
CA GLY A 200 5.37 -4.95 17.92
C GLY A 200 6.59 -4.70 17.01
N SER A 201 6.99 -5.69 16.22
CA SER A 201 8.04 -5.51 15.20
C SER A 201 7.72 -4.39 14.21
N ARG A 202 6.48 -4.35 13.69
CA ARG A 202 6.04 -3.30 12.76
C ARG A 202 6.11 -1.91 13.37
N LEU A 203 5.68 -1.75 14.62
CA LEU A 203 5.75 -0.51 15.39
C LEU A 203 7.21 -0.06 15.59
N LEU A 204 8.09 -0.98 16.00
CA LEU A 204 9.49 -0.70 16.31
C LEU A 204 10.30 -0.26 15.08
N ARG A 205 10.01 -0.83 13.90
CA ARG A 205 10.73 -0.54 12.65
C ARG A 205 10.36 0.80 12.01
N ARG A 206 9.26 1.43 12.44
CA ARG A 206 8.76 2.71 11.90
C ARG A 206 8.57 3.73 13.03
N PRO A 207 9.62 4.02 13.83
CA PRO A 207 9.48 4.83 15.03
C PRO A 207 9.18 6.30 14.71
N ARG A 208 9.58 6.79 13.53
CA ARG A 208 9.43 8.20 13.15
C ARG A 208 8.08 8.56 12.56
N LEU A 209 7.25 7.57 12.25
CA LEU A 209 5.93 7.79 11.68
C LEU A 209 5.07 8.74 12.52
N TRP A 210 5.23 8.71 13.85
CA TRP A 210 4.51 9.61 14.76
C TRP A 210 4.99 11.07 14.67
N ASP A 211 6.23 11.33 14.23
CA ASP A 211 6.74 12.68 14.03
C ASP A 211 6.00 13.41 12.89
N HIS A 212 5.32 12.67 12.01
CA HIS A 212 4.54 13.22 10.91
C HIS A 212 3.11 13.58 11.32
N LEU A 213 2.63 13.16 12.49
CA LEU A 213 1.26 13.43 12.95
C LEU A 213 1.17 14.77 13.69
N ALA A 214 0.11 15.53 13.44
CA ALA A 214 -0.05 16.87 14.02
C ALA A 214 -0.13 16.86 15.55
N GLY A 215 0.56 17.82 16.18
CA GLY A 215 0.39 18.15 17.60
C GLY A 215 0.80 17.05 18.58
N TYR A 216 1.44 15.99 18.13
CA TYR A 216 1.83 14.89 19.01
C TYR A 216 2.86 15.34 20.07
N ALA A 217 2.56 15.03 21.35
CA ALA A 217 3.37 15.40 22.52
C ALA A 217 4.04 14.21 23.20
N GLY A 218 3.48 13.00 23.11
CA GLY A 218 4.04 11.80 23.75
C GLY A 218 3.23 10.53 23.48
N VAL A 219 3.93 9.43 23.18
CA VAL A 219 3.39 8.10 22.83
C VAL A 219 3.89 7.20 23.94
N HIS A 220 2.95 6.52 24.57
CA HIS A 220 3.21 5.41 25.46
C HIS A 220 2.63 4.15 24.85
N LEU A 221 3.29 3.01 25.07
CA LEU A 221 2.82 1.72 24.62
C LEU A 221 2.84 0.74 25.77
N SER A 222 1.74 0.03 25.93
CA SER A 222 1.57 -1.04 26.90
C SER A 222 0.93 -2.26 26.24
N THR A 223 1.04 -3.41 26.91
CA THR A 223 0.45 -4.66 26.43
C THR A 223 -0.43 -5.29 27.50
N HIS A 224 -1.60 -5.80 27.11
CA HIS A 224 -2.56 -6.43 28.01
C HIS A 224 -3.04 -7.78 27.45
N ILE A 225 -3.05 -8.84 28.27
CA ILE A 225 -3.57 -10.15 27.86
C ILE A 225 -5.09 -10.13 27.96
N THR A 226 -5.78 -10.49 26.89
CA THR A 226 -7.25 -10.60 26.82
C THR A 226 -7.66 -12.03 26.47
N ASP A 227 -8.95 -12.35 26.58
CA ASP A 227 -9.48 -13.68 26.25
C ASP A 227 -9.29 -14.04 24.77
N TYR A 228 -9.15 -13.03 23.90
CA TYR A 228 -8.99 -13.18 22.46
C TYR A 228 -7.54 -13.02 21.98
N GLY A 229 -6.58 -12.66 22.84
CA GLY A 229 -5.17 -12.53 22.45
C GLY A 229 -4.37 -11.54 23.29
N LEU A 230 -3.44 -10.83 22.65
CA LEU A 230 -2.68 -9.76 23.27
C LEU A 230 -3.04 -8.42 22.65
N ASP A 231 -3.50 -7.49 23.48
CA ASP A 231 -3.77 -6.13 23.05
C ASP A 231 -2.54 -5.26 23.26
N TRP A 232 -2.15 -4.56 22.20
CA TRP A 232 -1.17 -3.48 22.24
C TRP A 232 -1.93 -2.17 22.39
N ILE A 233 -1.76 -1.48 23.50
CA ILE A 233 -2.45 -0.21 23.77
C ILE A 233 -1.44 0.91 23.61
N LEU A 234 -1.59 1.67 22.53
CA LEU A 234 -0.78 2.83 22.22
C LEU A 234 -1.55 4.09 22.60
N GLU A 235 -1.07 4.81 23.60
CA GLU A 235 -1.66 6.07 24.05
C GLU A 235 -0.83 7.23 23.51
N ARG A 236 -1.47 8.10 22.73
CA ARG A 236 -0.89 9.26 22.07
C ARG A 236 -1.50 10.53 22.68
N GLN A 237 -0.68 11.37 23.27
CA GLN A 237 -1.08 12.71 23.74
C GLN A 237 -0.89 13.73 22.62
N ILE A 238 -1.87 14.62 22.43
CA ILE A 238 -1.89 15.63 21.37
C ILE A 238 -2.06 17.03 21.98
N ALA A 239 -1.05 17.87 21.83
CA ALA A 239 -1.17 19.31 22.04
C ALA A 239 -2.00 19.91 20.90
N GLY A 240 -3.20 20.41 21.21
CA GLY A 240 -4.08 21.12 20.26
C GLY A 240 -5.51 20.58 20.18
N PRO A 241 -6.45 21.37 19.61
CA PRO A 241 -7.87 21.03 19.61
C PRO A 241 -8.26 19.97 18.57
N HIS A 242 -7.40 19.68 17.58
CA HIS A 242 -7.73 18.79 16.47
C HIS A 242 -6.94 17.48 16.54
N LEU A 243 -7.67 16.38 16.67
CA LEU A 243 -7.12 15.02 16.59
C LEU A 243 -7.01 14.66 15.10
N ASP A 244 -5.78 14.61 14.56
CA ASP A 244 -5.51 14.23 13.16
C ASP A 244 -5.74 12.71 12.93
N HIS A 245 -6.99 12.28 13.09
CA HIS A 245 -7.40 10.88 13.13
C HIS A 245 -7.50 10.26 11.74
N GLU A 246 -7.89 11.03 10.72
CA GLU A 246 -7.96 10.56 9.34
C GLU A 246 -6.58 10.21 8.81
N ARG A 247 -5.59 11.06 9.08
CA ARG A 247 -4.21 10.82 8.67
C ARG A 247 -3.58 9.68 9.45
N LEU A 248 -3.86 9.58 10.74
CA LEU A 248 -3.45 8.42 11.54
C LEU A 248 -4.04 7.13 10.96
N LEU A 249 -5.33 7.08 10.66
CA LEU A 249 -5.98 5.91 10.07
C LEU A 249 -5.37 5.55 8.69
N ALA A 250 -5.15 6.57 7.87
CA ALA A 250 -4.55 6.47 6.54
C ALA A 250 -3.10 5.94 6.57
N VAL A 251 -2.40 6.13 7.69
CA VAL A 251 -1.03 5.65 7.93
C VAL A 251 -1.04 4.27 8.58
N LEU A 252 -1.95 3.98 9.52
CA LEU A 252 -2.07 2.66 10.14
C LEU A 252 -2.44 1.58 9.11
N THR A 253 -3.29 1.93 8.15
CA THR A 253 -3.83 1.00 7.16
C THR A 253 -3.01 0.89 5.87
N ASP A 254 -2.06 1.79 5.63
CA ASP A 254 -1.24 1.73 4.42
C ASP A 254 -0.27 0.54 4.45
N PRO A 255 -0.33 -0.39 3.47
CA PRO A 255 0.45 -1.63 3.47
C PRO A 255 1.94 -1.46 3.10
N VAL A 256 2.33 -0.32 2.53
CA VAL A 256 3.67 -0.13 1.93
C VAL A 256 4.53 0.78 2.78
N VAL A 257 3.96 1.92 3.16
CA VAL A 257 4.56 3.04 3.90
C VAL A 257 4.20 2.92 5.37
N GLY A 258 2.95 2.55 5.61
CA GLY A 258 2.35 2.48 6.92
C GLY A 258 2.65 1.18 7.65
N TYR A 259 1.77 0.86 8.59
CA TYR A 259 1.84 -0.39 9.32
C TYR A 259 1.05 -1.53 8.68
N GLY A 260 0.29 -1.27 7.61
CA GLY A 260 -0.49 -2.28 6.89
C GLY A 260 -1.44 -3.07 7.78
N PHE A 261 -2.02 -2.43 8.81
CA PHE A 261 -3.02 -3.05 9.67
C PHE A 261 -4.41 -2.96 9.04
N ALA A 262 -5.28 -3.90 9.37
CA ALA A 262 -6.71 -3.80 9.08
C ALA A 262 -7.40 -3.07 10.24
N ALA A 263 -8.12 -1.98 9.96
CA ALA A 263 -8.90 -1.28 10.99
C ALA A 263 -10.11 -2.12 11.43
N LEU A 264 -10.38 -2.17 12.73
CA LEU A 264 -11.56 -2.81 13.33
C LEU A 264 -12.67 -1.79 13.54
N ASP A 265 -12.32 -0.72 14.24
CA ASP A 265 -13.24 0.34 14.62
C ASP A 265 -12.47 1.65 14.78
N HIS A 266 -13.22 2.74 14.64
CA HIS A 266 -12.73 4.10 14.82
C HIS A 266 -13.84 4.91 15.48
N VAL A 267 -13.59 5.31 16.72
CA VAL A 267 -14.56 6.05 17.54
C VAL A 267 -13.86 7.31 18.04
N CYS A 268 -14.31 8.47 17.56
CA CYS A 268 -13.88 9.76 18.09
C CYS A 268 -14.99 10.44 18.88
N SER A 269 -14.60 11.04 20.00
CA SER A 269 -15.32 12.07 20.74
C SER A 269 -14.62 13.42 20.55
N THR A 270 -15.08 14.45 21.25
CA THR A 270 -14.48 15.79 21.24
C THR A 270 -13.07 15.82 21.85
N GLU A 271 -12.75 14.89 22.76
CA GLU A 271 -11.52 14.91 23.56
C GLU A 271 -10.62 13.69 23.34
N GLU A 272 -11.20 12.59 22.86
CA GLU A 272 -10.50 11.32 22.68
C GLU A 272 -10.89 10.68 21.36
N CYS A 273 -9.93 10.11 20.66
CA CYS A 273 -10.20 9.26 19.51
C CYS A 273 -9.47 7.92 19.62
N THR A 274 -10.22 6.83 19.46
CA THR A 274 -9.73 5.47 19.54
C THR A 274 -9.81 4.80 18.17
N ILE A 275 -8.69 4.27 17.69
CA ILE A 275 -8.62 3.41 16.51
C ILE A 275 -8.18 2.03 16.97
N ARG A 276 -8.93 0.99 16.63
CA ARG A 276 -8.53 -0.40 16.85
C ARG A 276 -8.16 -1.02 15.52
N ALA A 277 -7.07 -1.79 15.47
CA ALA A 277 -6.57 -2.40 14.25
C ALA A 277 -5.93 -3.78 14.53
N VAL A 278 -5.87 -4.64 13.52
CA VAL A 278 -5.26 -5.98 13.60
C VAL A 278 -4.24 -6.18 12.48
N HIS A 279 -3.31 -7.10 12.71
CA HIS A 279 -2.40 -7.54 11.67
C HIS A 279 -3.11 -8.49 10.68
N PRO A 280 -3.10 -8.23 9.36
CA PRO A 280 -3.71 -9.12 8.39
C PRO A 280 -2.89 -10.42 8.21
N GLY A 281 -3.55 -11.56 7.97
CA GLY A 281 -2.91 -12.67 7.26
C GLY A 281 -2.03 -13.66 8.05
N ARG A 282 -2.22 -13.88 9.36
CA ARG A 282 -1.67 -15.10 10.00
C ARG A 282 -2.71 -15.78 10.88
N TRP A 283 -2.92 -17.08 10.66
CA TRP A 283 -3.80 -17.94 11.46
C TRP A 283 -3.52 -17.86 12.99
N ASN A 284 -2.30 -17.44 13.34
CA ASN A 284 -1.82 -17.31 14.72
C ASN A 284 -1.57 -15.86 15.17
N SER A 285 -1.89 -14.83 14.35
CA SER A 285 -1.79 -13.43 14.78
C SER A 285 -3.01 -13.05 15.61
N ARG A 286 -2.98 -13.35 16.91
CA ARG A 286 -4.02 -12.97 17.87
C ARG A 286 -3.59 -11.73 18.62
N GLY A 287 -4.30 -10.63 18.41
CA GLY A 287 -4.08 -9.39 19.14
C GLY A 287 -4.60 -8.17 18.41
N VAL A 288 -4.91 -7.12 19.16
CA VAL A 288 -5.44 -5.85 18.65
C VAL A 288 -4.47 -4.73 19.01
N LEU A 289 -4.12 -3.89 18.03
CA LEU A 289 -3.54 -2.58 18.31
C LEU A 289 -4.67 -1.59 18.57
N THR A 290 -4.72 -1.03 19.78
CA THR A 290 -5.62 0.05 20.15
C THR A 290 -4.81 1.33 20.26
N VAL A 291 -5.03 2.27 19.34
CA VAL A 291 -4.44 3.61 19.39
C VAL A 291 -5.45 4.58 20.01
N ARG A 292 -5.16 5.06 21.22
CA ARG A 292 -5.94 6.09 21.91
C ARG A 292 -5.24 7.44 21.78
N SER A 293 -5.89 8.36 21.09
CA SER A 293 -5.43 9.74 20.90
C SER A 293 -6.20 10.63 21.87
N ARG A 294 -5.52 11.27 22.82
CA ARG A 294 -6.12 12.16 23.83
C ARG A 294 -5.51 13.55 23.75
N GLN A 295 -6.32 14.58 24.00
CA GLN A 295 -5.78 15.92 24.14
C GLN A 295 -4.85 15.99 25.37
N ALA A 296 -3.66 16.57 25.17
CA ALA A 296 -2.74 16.85 26.25
C ALA A 296 -3.31 17.98 27.13
N PRO A 297 -3.09 17.96 28.45
CA PRO A 297 -3.47 19.08 29.30
C PRO A 297 -2.82 20.39 28.83
N ILE A 298 -3.54 21.51 29.00
CA ILE A 298 -3.28 22.84 28.42
C ILE A 298 -1.87 23.43 28.72
N THR A 299 -1.10 22.80 29.60
CA THR A 299 0.29 23.13 29.90
C THR A 299 1.32 22.62 28.88
N ALA A 300 0.89 21.92 27.82
CA ALA A 300 1.79 21.35 26.83
C ALA A 300 2.43 22.41 25.90
N GLU A 301 3.65 22.10 25.45
CA GLU A 301 4.38 22.85 24.42
C GLU A 301 3.51 23.16 23.18
N PRO A 302 3.84 24.24 22.43
CA PRO A 302 3.12 24.55 21.20
C PRO A 302 3.03 23.32 20.28
N PRO A 303 1.88 23.11 19.60
CA PRO A 303 1.66 21.96 18.76
C PRO A 303 2.79 21.82 17.74
N ARG A 304 3.47 20.67 17.75
CA ARG A 304 4.47 20.36 16.72
C ARG A 304 3.79 20.43 15.35
N PRO A 305 4.35 21.18 14.38
CA PRO A 305 3.78 21.27 13.06
C PRO A 305 3.81 19.88 12.43
N SER A 306 2.71 19.51 11.76
CA SER A 306 2.68 18.26 11.03
C SER A 306 3.69 18.29 9.87
N LEU A 307 4.59 17.32 9.85
CA LEU A 307 5.54 17.15 8.76
C LEU A 307 4.90 16.33 7.65
N PRO A 308 4.98 16.75 6.38
CA PRO A 308 4.46 15.96 5.27
C PRO A 308 5.18 14.61 5.21
N LEU A 309 4.45 13.55 4.88
CA LEU A 309 5.01 12.23 4.64
C LEU A 309 5.08 12.01 3.12
N THR A 310 6.28 12.09 2.57
CA THR A 310 6.51 12.16 1.11
C THR A 310 5.88 10.99 0.34
N MET A 311 5.86 9.79 0.91
CA MET A 311 5.24 8.60 0.28
C MET A 311 3.73 8.58 0.26
N LEU A 312 3.08 9.41 1.09
CA LEU A 312 1.64 9.62 0.99
C LEU A 312 1.28 10.58 -0.16
N GLY A 313 2.26 11.02 -0.95
CA GLY A 313 2.08 12.05 -1.97
C GLY A 313 1.93 13.45 -1.36
N GLU A 314 2.21 13.61 -0.06
CA GLU A 314 2.15 14.90 0.61
C GLU A 314 3.36 15.73 0.20
N ARG A 315 3.08 16.92 -0.35
CA ARG A 315 4.15 17.80 -0.82
C ARG A 315 4.88 18.41 0.39
N PRO A 316 6.22 18.48 0.36
CA PRO A 316 6.98 19.32 1.28
C PRO A 316 6.41 20.73 1.30
N ARG A 317 6.22 21.31 2.50
CA ARG A 317 5.93 22.75 2.60
C ARG A 317 7.15 23.49 2.07
N ALA A 318 7.12 23.88 0.80
CA ALA A 318 8.16 24.72 0.24
C ALA A 318 8.19 26.03 1.03
N SER A 319 9.37 26.46 1.47
CA SER A 319 9.64 27.71 2.18
C SER A 319 9.43 28.97 1.32
N ARG A 320 8.81 28.84 0.14
CA ARG A 320 8.43 29.96 -0.72
C ARG A 320 6.90 30.06 -0.78
N PRO A 321 6.34 31.27 -0.69
CA PRO A 321 4.91 31.47 -0.84
C PRO A 321 4.54 31.08 -2.27
N ARG A 322 3.88 29.93 -2.42
CA ARG A 322 3.28 29.53 -3.69
C ARG A 322 1.89 30.14 -3.73
N ALA A 323 1.58 30.81 -4.83
CA ALA A 323 0.24 31.29 -5.13
C ALA A 323 -0.74 30.14 -4.94
N GLN A 324 -1.56 30.27 -3.90
CA GLN A 324 -2.61 29.36 -3.52
C GLN A 324 -3.63 29.39 -4.66
N ARG A 325 -3.55 28.43 -5.59
CA ARG A 325 -4.70 28.15 -6.45
C ARG A 325 -5.77 27.59 -5.51
N GLN A 326 -6.69 28.47 -5.13
CA GLN A 326 -7.87 28.13 -4.36
C GLN A 326 -8.57 26.97 -5.09
N ALA A 327 -8.74 25.86 -4.36
CA ALA A 327 -9.73 24.88 -4.75
C ALA A 327 -11.08 25.62 -4.74
N GLY A 328 -11.65 25.83 -5.92
CA GLY A 328 -12.99 26.38 -6.05
C GLY A 328 -14.01 25.47 -5.35
N PRO A 329 -15.19 25.99 -4.98
CA PRO A 329 -16.24 25.22 -4.37
C PRO A 329 -16.59 24.01 -5.25
N VAL A 330 -16.64 22.83 -4.64
CA VAL A 330 -17.09 21.59 -5.30
C VAL A 330 -18.58 21.76 -5.59
N GLU A 331 -18.93 21.92 -6.87
CA GLU A 331 -20.33 21.97 -7.29
C GLU A 331 -21.02 20.62 -7.04
N PRO A 332 -22.30 20.61 -6.59
CA PRO A 332 -22.91 19.41 -6.00
C PRO A 332 -23.51 18.42 -7.00
N ASP A 333 -23.31 18.60 -8.31
CA ASP A 333 -24.08 17.85 -9.32
C ASP A 333 -23.22 17.43 -10.53
N ARG A 334 -22.09 16.76 -10.26
CA ARG A 334 -21.34 16.07 -11.32
C ARG A 334 -22.01 14.74 -11.61
N SER A 335 -22.68 14.60 -12.74
CA SER A 335 -23.11 13.29 -13.23
C SER A 335 -21.93 12.59 -13.91
N GLY A 336 -21.19 11.76 -13.16
CA GLY A 336 -20.08 10.98 -13.70
C GLY A 336 -20.50 10.07 -14.86
N VAL A 337 -19.66 9.93 -15.89
CA VAL A 337 -19.92 9.05 -17.04
C VAL A 337 -19.54 7.62 -16.70
N VAL A 338 -20.45 6.66 -16.97
CA VAL A 338 -20.26 5.23 -16.70
C VAL A 338 -19.92 4.47 -17.98
N LEU A 339 -18.73 3.88 -18.00
CA LEU A 339 -18.24 3.02 -19.06
C LEU A 339 -18.30 1.56 -18.63
N GLN A 340 -18.90 0.69 -19.43
CA GLN A 340 -18.89 -0.75 -19.21
C GLN A 340 -17.87 -1.42 -20.14
N LEU A 341 -16.96 -2.21 -19.57
CA LEU A 341 -16.06 -3.08 -20.33
C LEU A 341 -16.66 -4.47 -20.50
N LEU A 342 -16.72 -4.94 -21.74
CA LEU A 342 -17.19 -6.26 -22.16
C LEU A 342 -16.04 -7.01 -22.82
N GLY A 343 -15.87 -8.30 -22.59
CA GLY A 343 -14.79 -9.06 -23.24
C GLY A 343 -14.79 -10.55 -22.93
N ASP A 344 -13.95 -11.29 -23.63
CA ASP A 344 -13.79 -12.75 -23.60
C ASP A 344 -12.48 -13.22 -22.95
N GLY A 345 -11.50 -12.33 -22.78
CA GLY A 345 -10.18 -12.60 -22.19
C GLY A 345 -10.15 -12.87 -20.68
N GLY A 346 -11.29 -13.32 -20.12
CA GLY A 346 -11.45 -13.54 -18.70
C GLY A 346 -11.68 -12.24 -17.94
N ARG A 347 -12.52 -12.33 -16.92
CA ARG A 347 -12.99 -11.17 -16.17
C ARG A 347 -11.90 -10.41 -15.43
N ASP A 348 -10.89 -11.11 -14.91
CA ASP A 348 -9.77 -10.48 -14.23
C ASP A 348 -8.96 -9.58 -15.17
N GLN A 349 -8.81 -9.96 -16.45
CA GLN A 349 -8.16 -9.11 -17.46
C GLN A 349 -8.94 -7.81 -17.68
N LEU A 350 -10.28 -7.87 -17.76
CA LEU A 350 -11.12 -6.68 -17.89
C LEU A 350 -11.02 -5.75 -16.69
N VAL A 351 -10.94 -6.31 -15.47
CA VAL A 351 -10.72 -5.51 -14.26
C VAL A 351 -9.36 -4.81 -14.31
N TRP A 352 -8.30 -5.49 -14.75
CA TRP A 352 -6.98 -4.87 -14.87
C TRP A 352 -6.95 -3.75 -15.91
N VAL A 353 -7.62 -3.94 -17.05
CA VAL A 353 -7.78 -2.89 -18.08
C VAL A 353 -8.56 -1.70 -17.53
N ALA A 354 -9.66 -1.94 -16.80
CA ALA A 354 -10.45 -0.88 -16.17
C ALA A 354 -9.62 -0.02 -15.21
N GLU A 355 -8.84 -0.67 -14.35
CA GLU A 355 -7.96 0.02 -13.40
C GLU A 355 -6.89 0.87 -14.09
N ARG A 356 -6.35 0.41 -15.22
CA ARG A 356 -5.32 1.14 -15.99
C ARG A 356 -5.86 2.41 -16.61
N ILE A 357 -7.03 2.31 -17.26
CA ILE A 357 -7.70 3.45 -17.87
C ILE A 357 -8.06 4.46 -16.78
N ALA A 358 -8.64 3.99 -15.66
CA ALA A 358 -9.00 4.84 -14.54
C ALA A 358 -7.78 5.51 -13.88
N ALA A 359 -6.67 4.79 -13.73
CA ALA A 359 -5.41 5.34 -13.23
C ALA A 359 -4.84 6.43 -14.15
N ALA A 360 -4.88 6.24 -15.47
CA ALA A 360 -4.40 7.23 -16.43
C ALA A 360 -5.23 8.53 -16.36
N TRP A 361 -6.56 8.43 -16.31
CA TRP A 361 -7.44 9.59 -16.11
C TRP A 361 -7.25 10.26 -14.77
N ALA A 362 -7.06 9.49 -13.71
CA ALA A 362 -6.73 10.07 -12.41
C ALA A 362 -5.38 10.80 -12.47
N ALA A 363 -4.37 10.32 -13.20
CA ALA A 363 -3.09 11.01 -13.37
C ALA A 363 -3.22 12.37 -14.08
N GLU A 364 -4.27 12.56 -14.88
CA GLU A 364 -4.64 13.85 -15.48
C GLU A 364 -5.38 14.79 -14.50
N GLY A 365 -5.67 14.31 -13.28
CA GLY A 365 -6.30 15.07 -12.20
C GLY A 365 -7.78 14.76 -11.97
N LEU A 366 -8.35 13.75 -12.62
CA LEU A 366 -9.75 13.35 -12.47
C LEU A 366 -9.99 12.49 -11.22
N VAL A 367 -11.22 12.52 -10.71
CA VAL A 367 -11.71 11.55 -9.73
C VAL A 367 -12.33 10.38 -10.49
N THR A 368 -11.77 9.19 -10.33
CA THR A 368 -12.19 8.00 -11.07
C THR A 368 -12.62 6.89 -10.12
N ALA A 369 -13.59 6.08 -10.55
CA ALA A 369 -14.09 4.95 -9.77
C ALA A 369 -14.17 3.70 -10.64
N VAL A 370 -13.80 2.54 -10.07
CA VAL A 370 -13.91 1.23 -10.69
C VAL A 370 -14.89 0.39 -9.88
N VAL A 371 -15.91 -0.16 -10.55
CA VAL A 371 -16.89 -1.09 -9.95
C VAL A 371 -16.71 -2.46 -10.58
N ALA A 372 -16.26 -3.44 -9.80
CA ALA A 372 -15.98 -4.81 -10.27
C ALA A 372 -16.87 -5.84 -9.55
N ALA A 373 -17.92 -6.34 -10.23
CA ALA A 373 -18.95 -7.19 -9.61
C ALA A 373 -18.54 -8.66 -9.36
N ARG A 374 -17.56 -8.96 -8.48
CA ARG A 374 -16.85 -10.27 -8.39
C ARG A 374 -17.75 -11.49 -8.07
N ALA A 375 -17.61 -12.56 -8.86
CA ALA A 375 -18.04 -13.90 -8.44
C ALA A 375 -16.99 -14.39 -7.44
N HIS A 376 -17.38 -14.55 -6.17
CA HIS A 376 -16.57 -15.22 -5.15
C HIS A 376 -15.86 -16.44 -5.76
N LYS A 377 -14.54 -16.59 -5.61
CA LYS A 377 -13.84 -17.82 -6.02
C LYS A 377 -14.51 -19.00 -5.32
N GLY A 378 -15.12 -19.88 -6.10
CA GLY A 378 -15.56 -21.18 -5.62
C GLY A 378 -14.35 -22.00 -5.20
N PHE A 379 -14.46 -22.67 -4.05
CA PHE A 379 -13.60 -23.76 -3.58
C PHE A 379 -12.08 -23.57 -3.75
N VAL A 380 -11.56 -22.47 -3.22
CA VAL A 380 -10.29 -22.52 -2.49
C VAL A 380 -10.66 -22.22 -1.06
N PHE A 381 -10.16 -23.02 -0.11
CA PHE A 381 -10.37 -22.83 1.33
C PHE A 381 -10.51 -21.34 1.65
N ARG A 382 -11.68 -20.95 2.18
CA ARG A 382 -11.85 -19.64 2.83
C ARG A 382 -10.58 -19.41 3.62
N ASP A 383 -9.82 -18.39 3.28
CA ASP A 383 -8.73 -17.97 4.14
C ASP A 383 -9.39 -17.54 5.45
N PRO A 384 -9.27 -18.32 6.55
CA PRO A 384 -9.91 -17.96 7.81
C PRO A 384 -9.25 -16.74 8.45
N SER A 385 -8.23 -16.15 7.79
CA SER A 385 -7.64 -14.87 8.14
C SER A 385 -8.40 -13.64 7.62
N GLN A 386 -9.47 -13.83 6.84
CA GLN A 386 -10.46 -12.77 6.58
C GLN A 386 -11.74 -13.06 7.37
N PRO A 387 -11.89 -12.52 8.59
CA PRO A 387 -13.19 -12.53 9.23
C PRO A 387 -14.20 -11.76 8.36
N ASP A 388 -15.45 -12.25 8.30
CA ASP A 388 -16.57 -11.62 7.57
C ASP A 388 -16.85 -10.15 7.99
N TRP A 389 -16.17 -9.65 9.04
CA TRP A 389 -16.24 -8.29 9.57
C TRP A 389 -15.00 -7.42 9.27
N ALA A 390 -13.95 -7.93 8.61
CA ALA A 390 -12.78 -7.15 8.14
C ALA A 390 -13.10 -6.18 6.98
N THR A 391 -14.37 -6.10 6.59
CA THR A 391 -14.96 -5.14 5.65
C THR A 391 -15.61 -3.94 6.37
N ALA A 392 -15.44 -3.81 7.69
CA ALA A 392 -15.97 -2.68 8.45
C ALA A 392 -15.35 -1.35 7.99
N SER A 393 -16.23 -0.36 7.85
CA SER A 393 -16.08 0.88 7.10
C SER A 393 -14.93 1.78 7.57
N SER A 394 -14.19 2.34 6.61
CA SER A 394 -13.46 3.61 6.83
C SER A 394 -14.51 4.74 6.98
N PRO A 395 -14.50 5.53 8.07
CA PRO A 395 -15.62 6.42 8.39
C PRO A 395 -15.73 7.69 7.54
N THR A 396 -14.86 7.88 6.54
CA THR A 396 -14.95 8.99 5.57
C THR A 396 -15.26 8.55 4.15
N ALA A 397 -15.33 7.23 3.90
CA ALA A 397 -15.82 6.69 2.64
C ALA A 397 -17.15 5.97 2.91
N GLU A 398 -18.20 6.34 2.18
CA GLU A 398 -19.47 5.61 2.18
C GLU A 398 -19.18 4.09 2.07
N ALA A 399 -19.79 3.30 2.95
CA ALA A 399 -19.40 1.92 3.24
C ALA A 399 -19.15 1.08 1.97
N GLY A 400 -17.90 0.63 1.75
CA GLY A 400 -17.52 -0.31 0.69
C GLY A 400 -16.57 0.20 -0.40
N TRP A 401 -16.13 1.46 -0.38
CA TRP A 401 -15.13 2.01 -1.31
C TRP A 401 -13.70 1.93 -0.78
N GLN A 402 -12.76 1.54 -1.64
CA GLN A 402 -11.32 1.51 -1.38
C GLN A 402 -10.62 2.56 -2.24
N ARG A 403 -9.90 3.51 -1.64
CA ARG A 403 -9.08 4.47 -2.40
C ARG A 403 -7.75 3.82 -2.82
N LEU A 404 -7.49 3.76 -4.11
CA LEU A 404 -6.23 3.27 -4.67
C LEU A 404 -5.22 4.42 -4.78
N ARG A 405 -4.03 4.26 -4.18
CA ARG A 405 -2.93 5.25 -4.20
C ARG A 405 -2.04 5.12 -5.45
N ILE A 406 -2.65 4.91 -6.61
CA ILE A 406 -1.94 4.74 -7.89
C ILE A 406 -1.54 6.11 -8.49
N VAL A 407 -2.07 7.21 -7.96
CA VAL A 407 -2.02 8.53 -8.61
C VAL A 407 -1.69 9.66 -7.62
N SER A 408 -0.81 10.59 -8.04
CA SER A 408 -0.48 11.81 -7.29
C SER A 408 -1.65 12.81 -7.29
N PRO A 409 -1.93 13.50 -6.17
CA PRO A 409 -2.95 14.56 -6.14
C PRO A 409 -2.71 15.63 -7.23
N PRO A 410 -3.78 16.17 -7.86
CA PRO A 410 -5.16 16.25 -7.37
C PRO A 410 -6.06 15.05 -7.71
N GLY A 411 -5.62 14.12 -8.57
CA GLY A 411 -6.43 12.99 -9.01
C GLY A 411 -6.70 11.93 -7.93
N GLN A 412 -7.77 11.18 -8.10
CA GLN A 412 -8.17 10.12 -7.16
C GLN A 412 -8.68 8.90 -7.92
N LEU A 413 -8.36 7.71 -7.41
CA LEU A 413 -8.87 6.44 -7.92
C LEU A 413 -9.54 5.68 -6.78
N TRP A 414 -10.76 5.22 -7.01
CA TRP A 414 -11.58 4.48 -6.06
C TRP A 414 -11.99 3.14 -6.65
N LEU A 415 -12.05 2.09 -5.83
CA LEU A 415 -12.43 0.74 -6.23
C LEU A 415 -13.54 0.22 -5.32
N ARG A 416 -14.55 -0.43 -5.91
CA ARG A 416 -15.61 -1.14 -5.20
C ARG A 416 -15.85 -2.52 -5.79
N GLU A 417 -15.90 -3.52 -4.92
CA GLU A 417 -16.16 -4.92 -5.28
C GLU A 417 -17.46 -5.41 -4.64
N PRO A 418 -18.64 -5.01 -5.17
CA PRO A 418 -19.93 -5.35 -4.58
C PRO A 418 -20.22 -6.86 -4.65
N ALA A 419 -20.93 -7.37 -3.63
CA ALA A 419 -21.29 -8.77 -3.48
C ALA A 419 -22.19 -9.31 -4.61
N ARG A 420 -22.34 -10.65 -4.64
CA ARG A 420 -22.98 -11.48 -5.69
C ARG A 420 -24.45 -11.19 -6.08
N SER A 421 -25.10 -10.09 -5.69
CA SER A 421 -26.46 -9.74 -6.17
C SER A 421 -26.48 -8.46 -7.03
N ALA A 422 -27.44 -8.34 -7.96
CA ALA A 422 -27.53 -7.18 -8.86
C ALA A 422 -27.83 -5.84 -8.17
N GLY A 423 -28.55 -5.86 -7.03
CA GLY A 423 -28.88 -4.65 -6.25
C GLY A 423 -27.65 -3.87 -5.78
N PRO A 424 -26.68 -4.53 -5.12
CA PRO A 424 -25.40 -3.93 -4.72
C PRO A 424 -24.57 -3.30 -5.86
N VAL A 425 -24.64 -3.84 -7.09
CA VAL A 425 -23.89 -3.29 -8.24
C VAL A 425 -24.52 -1.99 -8.73
N ALA A 426 -25.84 -1.97 -8.94
CA ALA A 426 -26.56 -0.78 -9.37
C ALA A 426 -26.42 0.37 -8.36
N SER A 427 -26.51 0.06 -7.06
CA SER A 427 -26.27 1.04 -6.00
C SER A 427 -24.83 1.57 -6.01
N ALA A 428 -23.82 0.72 -6.16
CA ALA A 428 -22.43 1.15 -6.23
C ALA A 428 -22.15 2.05 -7.43
N VAL A 429 -22.75 1.77 -8.60
CA VAL A 429 -22.62 2.64 -9.79
C VAL A 429 -23.33 3.98 -9.57
N ALA A 430 -24.53 3.98 -9.00
CA ALA A 430 -25.26 5.20 -8.68
C ALA A 430 -24.54 6.08 -7.64
N GLU A 431 -23.88 5.45 -6.67
CA GLU A 431 -23.03 6.09 -5.66
C GLU A 431 -21.78 6.70 -6.32
N ALA A 432 -21.07 5.92 -7.15
CA ALA A 432 -19.89 6.37 -7.90
C ALA A 432 -20.18 7.61 -8.75
N ARG A 433 -21.35 7.63 -9.41
CA ARG A 433 -21.79 8.74 -10.27
C ARG A 433 -21.85 10.07 -9.52
N ARG A 434 -22.03 10.09 -8.20
CA ARG A 434 -22.18 11.33 -7.40
C ARG A 434 -20.86 12.02 -7.09
N PHE A 435 -19.74 11.27 -7.07
CA PHE A 435 -18.45 11.81 -6.64
C PHE A 435 -17.32 11.64 -7.67
N ALA A 436 -17.45 10.72 -8.62
CA ALA A 436 -16.43 10.46 -9.63
C ALA A 436 -16.78 11.13 -10.97
N ASP A 437 -15.77 11.69 -11.63
CA ASP A 437 -15.87 12.24 -12.97
C ASP A 437 -16.06 11.12 -14.03
N ARG A 438 -15.39 9.97 -13.80
CA ARG A 438 -15.46 8.78 -14.66
C ARG A 438 -15.60 7.51 -13.84
N VAL A 439 -16.54 6.65 -14.23
CA VAL A 439 -16.79 5.36 -13.59
C VAL A 439 -16.58 4.25 -14.61
N VAL A 440 -15.73 3.27 -14.29
CA VAL A 440 -15.52 2.08 -15.12
C VAL A 440 -16.16 0.87 -14.44
N LEU A 441 -17.15 0.27 -15.10
CA LEU A 441 -17.88 -0.90 -14.68
C LEU A 441 -17.34 -2.14 -15.40
N VAL A 442 -17.02 -3.18 -14.64
CA VAL A 442 -16.76 -4.52 -15.17
C VAL A 442 -17.84 -5.47 -14.68
N SER A 443 -18.72 -5.87 -15.59
CA SER A 443 -19.87 -6.75 -15.32
C SER A 443 -19.44 -8.20 -15.06
N ARG A 444 -20.42 -9.06 -14.76
CA ARG A 444 -20.19 -10.49 -14.55
C ARG A 444 -19.91 -11.21 -15.87
N ASP A 445 -19.51 -12.48 -15.77
CA ASP A 445 -19.41 -13.37 -16.93
C ASP A 445 -20.70 -13.29 -17.77
N ALA A 446 -20.53 -13.36 -19.09
CA ALA A 446 -21.56 -13.10 -20.10
C ALA A 446 -22.81 -14.01 -19.99
N ASP A 447 -22.75 -15.05 -19.15
CA ASP A 447 -23.75 -16.11 -19.03
C ASP A 447 -25.06 -15.71 -18.29
N TYR A 448 -25.17 -14.52 -17.69
CA TYR A 448 -26.33 -14.15 -16.84
C TYR A 448 -27.18 -12.95 -17.34
N VAL A 449 -27.92 -13.20 -18.41
CA VAL A 449 -28.84 -12.26 -19.11
C VAL A 449 -29.87 -11.55 -18.21
N LEU A 450 -30.34 -12.18 -17.13
CA LEU A 450 -31.42 -11.65 -16.29
C LEU A 450 -30.97 -10.58 -15.28
N GLU A 451 -29.68 -10.55 -14.90
CA GLU A 451 -29.16 -9.56 -13.95
C GLU A 451 -28.60 -8.32 -14.64
N GLU A 452 -28.11 -8.43 -15.87
CA GLU A 452 -27.59 -7.31 -16.67
C GLU A 452 -28.64 -6.22 -16.90
N ALA A 453 -29.89 -6.60 -17.19
CA ALA A 453 -31.00 -5.67 -17.44
C ALA A 453 -31.20 -4.61 -16.34
N LYS A 454 -30.79 -4.88 -15.09
CA LYS A 454 -30.98 -3.98 -13.94
C LYS A 454 -29.97 -2.84 -13.86
N TYR A 455 -28.81 -2.96 -14.49
CA TYR A 455 -27.79 -1.90 -14.53
C TYR A 455 -27.44 -1.44 -15.96
N THR A 456 -28.00 -2.07 -17.00
CA THR A 456 -27.94 -1.60 -18.40
C THR A 456 -28.39 -0.14 -18.57
N GLN A 457 -29.34 0.32 -17.75
CA GLN A 457 -29.83 1.71 -17.78
C GLN A 457 -28.85 2.72 -17.15
N LEU A 458 -27.87 2.25 -16.36
CA LEU A 458 -26.89 3.09 -15.67
C LEU A 458 -25.58 3.23 -16.45
N VAL A 459 -25.47 2.59 -17.62
CA VAL A 459 -24.26 2.58 -18.46
C VAL A 459 -24.46 3.52 -19.65
N ASP A 460 -23.57 4.50 -19.79
CA ASP A 460 -23.62 5.47 -20.88
C ASP A 460 -22.86 4.96 -22.12
N VAL A 461 -21.75 4.24 -21.90
CA VAL A 461 -20.85 3.76 -22.96
C VAL A 461 -20.52 2.28 -22.76
N ARG A 462 -20.59 1.48 -23.82
CA ARG A 462 -20.19 0.06 -23.81
C ARG A 462 -19.01 -0.20 -24.73
N LEU A 463 -17.94 -0.72 -24.17
CA LEU A 463 -16.68 -0.97 -24.89
C LEU A 463 -16.39 -2.47 -24.93
N LEU A 464 -16.16 -3.00 -26.12
CA LEU A 464 -15.73 -4.38 -26.29
C LEU A 464 -14.19 -4.44 -26.30
N VAL A 465 -13.61 -5.12 -25.32
CA VAL A 465 -12.17 -5.31 -25.13
C VAL A 465 -11.73 -6.62 -25.76
N ARG A 466 -10.74 -6.57 -26.64
CA ARG A 466 -10.15 -7.73 -27.33
C ARG A 466 -8.64 -7.63 -27.40
N GLY A 467 -7.95 -8.77 -27.46
CA GLY A 467 -6.54 -8.82 -27.85
C GLY A 467 -6.36 -8.25 -29.26
N ALA A 468 -5.38 -7.36 -29.44
CA ALA A 468 -4.96 -6.93 -30.75
C ALA A 468 -4.37 -8.13 -31.48
N SER A 469 -4.87 -8.41 -32.68
CA SER A 469 -4.30 -9.40 -33.59
C SER A 469 -4.42 -8.86 -35.01
N ARG A 470 -3.48 -9.24 -35.87
CA ARG A 470 -3.55 -8.85 -37.29
C ARG A 470 -4.83 -9.39 -37.91
N TYR A 471 -5.46 -8.53 -38.73
CA TYR A 471 -6.66 -8.92 -39.45
C TYR A 471 -6.36 -10.05 -40.45
N GLN A 472 -7.28 -10.99 -40.57
CA GLN A 472 -7.10 -12.15 -41.44
C GLN A 472 -6.98 -11.68 -42.90
N ARG A 473 -5.82 -11.92 -43.52
CA ARG A 473 -5.59 -11.57 -44.94
C ARG A 473 -5.85 -12.71 -45.89
N HIS A 474 -5.80 -13.94 -45.40
CA HIS A 474 -5.95 -15.13 -46.23
C HIS A 474 -6.78 -16.20 -45.52
N LEU A 475 -7.74 -16.79 -46.21
CA LEU A 475 -8.49 -17.93 -45.69
C LEU A 475 -7.91 -19.24 -46.24
N ALA A 476 -7.44 -20.13 -45.37
CA ALA A 476 -6.93 -21.44 -45.78
C ALA A 476 -8.10 -22.30 -46.25
N LEU A 477 -8.04 -22.78 -47.49
CA LEU A 477 -9.01 -23.75 -48.01
C LEU A 477 -8.61 -25.16 -47.59
N PRO A 478 -9.58 -26.06 -47.36
CA PRO A 478 -9.28 -27.47 -47.09
C PRO A 478 -8.43 -28.05 -48.23
N PRO A 479 -7.49 -28.96 -47.91
CA PRO A 479 -6.59 -29.52 -48.91
C PRO A 479 -7.40 -30.21 -50.01
N SER A 480 -7.26 -29.71 -51.24
CA SER A 480 -7.81 -30.41 -52.40
C SER A 480 -7.04 -31.71 -52.62
N SER A 481 -7.68 -32.71 -53.22
CA SER A 481 -7.16 -34.05 -53.47
C SER A 481 -5.86 -34.12 -54.31
N CYS A 482 -5.28 -32.99 -54.71
CA CYS A 482 -4.03 -32.87 -55.45
C CYS A 482 -2.93 -32.07 -54.71
N GLY A 483 -2.98 -31.98 -53.38
CA GLY A 483 -1.75 -31.88 -52.57
C GLY A 483 -1.10 -30.50 -52.39
N ALA A 484 -1.77 -29.39 -52.72
CA ALA A 484 -1.32 -28.07 -52.28
C ALA A 484 -2.42 -27.38 -51.45
N ALA A 485 -2.05 -26.89 -50.26
CA ALA A 485 -2.90 -25.98 -49.50
C ALA A 485 -3.06 -24.67 -50.28
N SER A 486 -4.28 -24.34 -50.70
CA SER A 486 -4.59 -23.08 -51.38
C SER A 486 -5.18 -22.10 -50.38
N ALA A 487 -4.79 -20.82 -50.44
CA ALA A 487 -5.29 -19.78 -49.57
C ALA A 487 -5.93 -18.65 -50.40
N VAL A 488 -7.13 -18.21 -50.04
CA VAL A 488 -7.86 -17.13 -50.71
C VAL A 488 -7.52 -15.80 -50.04
N ALA A 489 -7.08 -14.79 -50.78
CA ALA A 489 -6.86 -13.45 -50.25
C ALA A 489 -8.19 -12.75 -49.95
N LEU A 490 -8.29 -12.14 -48.78
CA LEU A 490 -9.46 -11.39 -48.30
C LEU A 490 -9.27 -9.91 -48.55
N THR A 491 -10.33 -9.23 -49.00
CA THR A 491 -10.39 -7.77 -49.04
C THR A 491 -10.55 -7.19 -47.63
N PRO A 492 -10.26 -5.89 -47.40
CA PRO A 492 -10.45 -5.26 -46.09
C PRO A 492 -11.88 -5.37 -45.56
N ALA A 493 -12.88 -5.30 -46.44
CA ALA A 493 -14.28 -5.46 -46.07
C ALA A 493 -14.62 -6.91 -45.66
N GLU A 494 -14.14 -7.89 -46.41
CA GLU A 494 -14.32 -9.31 -46.08
C GLU A 494 -13.59 -9.68 -44.78
N SER A 495 -12.39 -9.13 -44.56
CA SER A 495 -11.64 -9.31 -43.33
C SER A 495 -12.34 -8.67 -42.11
N ALA A 496 -12.95 -7.49 -42.28
CA ALA A 496 -13.78 -6.87 -41.24
C ALA A 496 -15.02 -7.70 -40.89
N ILE A 497 -15.67 -8.31 -41.89
CA ILE A 497 -16.83 -9.18 -41.69
C ILE A 497 -16.41 -10.48 -40.99
N ASP A 498 -15.33 -11.12 -41.45
CA ASP A 498 -14.78 -12.33 -40.82
C ASP A 498 -14.37 -12.07 -39.36
N TRP A 499 -13.71 -10.93 -39.11
CA TRP A 499 -13.38 -10.50 -37.75
C TRP A 499 -14.64 -10.35 -36.90
N ARG A 500 -15.68 -9.68 -37.40
CA ARG A 500 -16.95 -9.52 -36.68
C ARG A 500 -17.61 -10.87 -36.41
N GLN A 501 -17.66 -11.77 -37.38
CA GLN A 501 -18.24 -13.10 -37.20
C GLN A 501 -17.50 -13.95 -36.16
N LYS A 502 -16.17 -13.85 -36.11
CA LYS A 502 -15.34 -14.58 -35.13
C LYS A 502 -15.42 -13.99 -33.73
N ASN A 503 -15.51 -12.67 -33.60
CA ASN A 503 -15.37 -11.96 -32.32
C ASN A 503 -16.71 -11.59 -31.66
N TRP A 504 -17.83 -11.73 -32.38
CA TRP A 504 -19.16 -11.40 -31.88
C TRP A 504 -19.89 -12.66 -31.42
N SER A 505 -20.06 -12.81 -30.11
CA SER A 505 -20.91 -13.86 -29.54
C SER A 505 -22.39 -13.50 -29.70
N TYR A 506 -23.28 -14.51 -29.66
CA TYR A 506 -24.73 -14.30 -29.65
C TYR A 506 -25.19 -13.35 -28.52
N GLU A 507 -24.48 -13.33 -27.40
CA GLU A 507 -24.76 -12.50 -26.23
C GLU A 507 -24.35 -11.05 -26.44
N THR A 508 -23.17 -10.80 -27.02
CA THR A 508 -22.69 -9.45 -27.36
C THR A 508 -23.47 -8.82 -28.53
N ALA A 509 -24.18 -9.61 -29.35
CA ALA A 509 -25.07 -9.14 -30.44
C ALA A 509 -26.29 -8.35 -29.96
N ARG A 510 -26.68 -8.52 -28.69
CA ARG A 510 -27.90 -7.90 -28.15
C ARG A 510 -27.65 -6.55 -27.47
N LEU A 511 -26.40 -6.18 -27.23
CA LEU A 511 -26.03 -4.96 -26.53
C LEU A 511 -25.55 -3.89 -27.54
N PRO A 512 -25.97 -2.62 -27.39
CA PRO A 512 -25.45 -1.53 -28.22
C PRO A 512 -24.01 -1.23 -27.79
N VAL A 513 -23.04 -1.84 -28.47
CA VAL A 513 -21.60 -1.59 -28.28
C VAL A 513 -21.24 -0.27 -28.95
N THR A 514 -20.61 0.63 -28.21
CA THR A 514 -20.18 1.96 -28.69
C THR A 514 -18.88 1.88 -29.49
N GLY A 515 -17.98 0.95 -29.16
CA GLY A 515 -16.74 0.76 -29.89
C GLY A 515 -15.82 -0.30 -29.29
N LEU A 516 -14.67 -0.48 -29.93
CA LEU A 516 -13.68 -1.51 -29.63
C LEU A 516 -12.47 -0.93 -28.90
N LEU A 517 -11.97 -1.65 -27.91
CA LEU A 517 -10.67 -1.43 -27.27
C LEU A 517 -9.76 -2.62 -27.58
N LEU A 518 -8.63 -2.36 -28.24
CA LEU A 518 -7.68 -3.40 -28.63
C LEU A 518 -6.48 -3.42 -27.66
N LEU A 519 -6.10 -4.61 -27.18
CA LEU A 519 -5.00 -4.82 -26.24
C LEU A 519 -3.74 -5.31 -26.98
N LEU A 520 -2.72 -4.47 -27.11
CA LEU A 520 -1.43 -4.79 -27.76
C LEU A 520 -0.55 -5.64 -26.84
N HIS A 521 0.09 -6.71 -27.31
CA HIS A 521 1.02 -7.45 -26.45
C HIS A 521 2.29 -6.63 -26.19
N ALA A 522 2.95 -6.83 -25.04
CA ALA A 522 4.03 -5.96 -24.54
C ALA A 522 5.21 -5.77 -25.53
N ASP A 523 5.49 -6.76 -26.38
CA ASP A 523 6.58 -6.76 -27.37
C ASP A 523 6.14 -6.34 -28.79
N GLU A 524 4.85 -6.00 -28.98
CA GLU A 524 4.30 -5.64 -30.28
C GLU A 524 4.25 -4.11 -30.44
N ASP A 525 5.26 -3.57 -31.13
CA ASP A 525 5.15 -2.26 -31.82
C ASP A 525 4.54 -2.50 -33.20
N GLU A 526 3.23 -2.80 -33.25
CA GLU A 526 2.55 -2.90 -34.54
C GLU A 526 2.22 -1.51 -35.06
N ALA A 527 3.17 -0.94 -35.82
CA ALA A 527 2.83 0.05 -36.83
C ALA A 527 1.86 -0.61 -37.81
N LEU A 528 0.59 -0.20 -37.74
CA LEU A 528 -0.46 -0.66 -38.65
C LEU A 528 -0.07 -0.30 -40.08
N ASP A 529 -0.26 -1.25 -41.00
CA ASP A 529 -0.14 -0.95 -42.41
C ASP A 529 -1.46 -0.39 -42.99
N GLU A 530 -1.41 -0.05 -44.28
CA GLU A 530 -2.55 0.53 -45.00
C GLU A 530 -3.76 -0.43 -45.05
N PHE A 531 -3.51 -1.74 -45.08
CA PHE A 531 -4.57 -2.74 -45.08
C PHE A 531 -5.31 -2.74 -43.74
N ASP A 532 -4.58 -2.74 -42.62
CA ASP A 532 -5.18 -2.75 -41.30
C ASP A 532 -5.99 -1.47 -41.03
N HIS A 533 -5.50 -0.29 -41.47
CA HIS A 533 -6.28 0.95 -41.42
C HIS A 533 -7.58 0.86 -42.24
N ALA A 534 -7.52 0.28 -43.44
CA ALA A 534 -8.70 0.10 -44.28
C ALA A 534 -9.73 -0.85 -43.64
N VAL A 535 -9.29 -1.90 -42.94
CA VAL A 535 -10.17 -2.81 -42.19
C VAL A 535 -10.84 -2.07 -41.04
N GLU A 536 -10.11 -1.25 -40.27
CA GLU A 536 -10.68 -0.45 -39.18
C GLU A 536 -11.71 0.57 -39.65
N GLU A 537 -11.48 1.18 -40.81
CA GLU A 537 -12.47 2.07 -41.42
C GLU A 537 -13.76 1.31 -41.78
N GLN A 538 -13.66 0.08 -42.30
CA GLN A 538 -14.84 -0.76 -42.54
C GLN A 538 -15.52 -1.17 -41.23
N LEU A 539 -14.77 -1.50 -40.17
CA LEU A 539 -15.35 -1.79 -38.84
C LEU A 539 -16.10 -0.56 -38.28
N ALA A 540 -15.57 0.65 -38.46
CA ALA A 540 -16.25 1.88 -38.09
C ALA A 540 -17.55 2.08 -38.87
N ARG A 541 -17.54 1.82 -40.19
CA ARG A 541 -18.76 1.85 -41.04
C ARG A 541 -19.80 0.82 -40.62
N TYR A 542 -19.37 -0.32 -40.08
CA TYR A 542 -20.23 -1.36 -39.54
C TYR A 542 -20.74 -1.07 -38.11
N GLY A 543 -20.42 0.10 -37.55
CA GLY A 543 -20.89 0.56 -36.25
C GLY A 543 -20.01 0.14 -35.07
N THR A 544 -18.79 -0.34 -35.32
CA THR A 544 -17.86 -0.83 -34.29
C THR A 544 -16.48 -0.17 -34.45
N PRO A 545 -16.38 1.15 -34.23
CA PRO A 545 -15.12 1.86 -34.41
C PRO A 545 -14.10 1.43 -33.34
N VAL A 546 -12.81 1.37 -33.72
CA VAL A 546 -11.71 1.15 -32.77
C VAL A 546 -11.42 2.46 -32.05
N LEU A 547 -11.74 2.52 -30.76
CA LEU A 547 -11.63 3.75 -29.96
C LEU A 547 -10.25 3.95 -29.36
N GLY A 548 -9.49 2.88 -29.15
CA GLY A 548 -8.11 2.98 -28.68
C GLY A 548 -7.39 1.64 -28.69
N ARG A 549 -6.06 1.72 -28.80
CA ARG A 549 -5.14 0.61 -28.61
C ARG A 549 -4.38 0.82 -27.31
N PHE A 550 -4.49 -0.15 -26.42
CA PHE A 550 -3.95 -0.10 -25.09
C PHE A 550 -2.88 -1.18 -24.95
N PRO A 551 -1.71 -0.90 -24.37
CA PRO A 551 -0.73 -1.94 -24.14
C PRO A 551 -1.18 -2.90 -23.03
N ASP A 552 -1.04 -4.19 -23.29
CA ASP A 552 -1.31 -5.29 -22.37
C ASP A 552 -0.05 -5.65 -21.59
N HIS A 553 0.03 -5.11 -20.38
CA HIS A 553 1.06 -5.42 -19.41
C HIS A 553 0.57 -6.42 -18.34
N GLY A 554 -0.42 -7.26 -18.63
CA GLY A 554 -0.94 -8.26 -17.67
C GLY A 554 -1.65 -7.65 -16.44
N PRO A 555 -1.63 -8.28 -15.26
CA PRO A 555 -2.24 -7.72 -14.06
C PRO A 555 -1.54 -6.46 -13.55
N ILE A 556 -2.33 -5.47 -13.09
CA ILE A 556 -1.78 -4.55 -12.08
C ILE A 556 -1.56 -5.40 -10.84
N VAL A 557 -0.30 -5.57 -10.45
CA VAL A 557 0.04 -6.37 -9.26
C VAL A 557 -0.52 -5.66 -8.03
N ARG A 558 -1.72 -6.03 -7.61
CA ARG A 558 -2.29 -5.66 -6.32
C ARG A 558 -1.56 -6.43 -5.23
N GLY A 559 -0.37 -5.99 -4.89
CA GLY A 559 0.36 -6.57 -3.78
C GLY A 559 -0.17 -6.04 -2.45
N MET A 560 -0.42 -6.94 -1.49
CA MET A 560 -0.09 -6.63 -0.08
C MET A 560 1.43 -6.51 0.12
N SER A 561 2.22 -6.88 -0.89
CA SER A 561 3.67 -6.97 -0.87
C SER A 561 4.31 -6.60 -2.23
N HIS A 562 3.78 -5.58 -2.91
CA HIS A 562 4.53 -4.80 -3.90
C HIS A 562 4.32 -3.33 -3.50
N SER A 563 5.34 -2.49 -3.72
CA SER A 563 5.31 -1.06 -3.35
C SER A 563 4.01 -0.40 -3.76
N THR A 564 3.68 0.77 -3.22
CA THR A 564 2.48 1.54 -3.60
C THR A 564 2.50 1.93 -5.08
N HIS A 565 3.61 1.66 -5.76
CA HIS A 565 3.72 1.43 -7.19
C HIS A 565 4.20 -0.02 -7.44
N PRO A 566 3.30 -1.03 -7.55
CA PRO A 566 3.60 -2.06 -8.52
C PRO A 566 3.86 -1.34 -9.85
N PRO A 567 4.77 -1.77 -10.74
CA PRO A 567 4.87 -1.15 -12.06
C PRO A 567 3.46 -1.13 -12.65
N THR A 568 2.86 0.05 -12.61
CA THR A 568 1.59 0.31 -13.23
C THR A 568 1.92 0.65 -14.67
N VAL A 569 0.94 0.70 -15.56
CA VAL A 569 1.23 1.19 -16.91
C VAL A 569 1.65 2.67 -16.90
N LEU A 570 1.61 3.32 -15.72
CA LEU A 570 2.16 4.64 -15.47
C LEU A 570 3.65 4.65 -15.10
N ASP A 571 4.24 3.48 -14.85
CA ASP A 571 5.65 3.32 -14.53
C ASP A 571 6.42 2.85 -15.76
N PRO A 572 7.46 3.58 -16.20
CA PRO A 572 8.28 3.15 -17.31
C PRO A 572 9.00 1.86 -16.90
N GLU A 573 8.62 0.74 -17.52
CA GLU A 573 9.64 -0.25 -17.89
C GLU A 573 10.70 0.50 -18.70
N THR A 574 11.92 0.00 -18.73
CA THR A 574 13.14 0.62 -19.30
C THR A 574 13.03 1.16 -20.75
N ALA A 575 11.87 1.12 -21.40
CA ALA A 575 11.49 1.87 -22.59
C ALA A 575 10.45 2.99 -22.28
N PRO A 576 10.78 4.28 -22.46
CA PRO A 576 9.86 5.42 -22.28
C PRO A 576 8.62 5.44 -23.21
N SER A 577 8.41 4.44 -24.08
CA SER A 577 7.34 4.39 -25.09
C SER A 577 5.99 3.84 -24.59
N ALA A 578 5.95 2.86 -23.69
CA ALA A 578 4.70 2.21 -23.27
C ALA A 578 3.81 3.10 -22.38
N HIS A 579 4.43 3.82 -21.45
CA HIS A 579 3.75 4.79 -20.59
C HIS A 579 3.08 5.92 -21.40
N ALA A 580 3.85 6.53 -22.29
CA ALA A 580 3.36 7.60 -23.17
C ALA A 580 2.23 7.09 -24.07
N ARG A 581 2.32 5.84 -24.57
CA ARG A 581 1.25 5.19 -25.34
C ARG A 581 -0.03 5.02 -24.52
N MET A 582 0.05 4.56 -23.27
CA MET A 582 -1.13 4.40 -22.39
C MET A 582 -1.78 5.74 -22.03
N MET A 583 -0.99 6.73 -21.60
CA MET A 583 -1.52 8.07 -21.26
C MET A 583 -2.19 8.70 -22.49
N LYS A 584 -1.54 8.62 -23.65
CA LYS A 584 -2.12 9.09 -24.91
C LYS A 584 -3.39 8.34 -25.27
N ALA A 585 -3.40 7.01 -25.18
CA ALA A 585 -4.58 6.19 -25.50
C ALA A 585 -5.76 6.49 -24.55
N ALA A 586 -5.50 6.69 -23.25
CA ALA A 586 -6.54 7.04 -22.28
C ALA A 586 -7.08 8.47 -22.51
N ALA A 587 -6.19 9.43 -22.82
CA ALA A 587 -6.57 10.79 -23.19
C ALA A 587 -7.42 10.81 -24.47
N ASP A 588 -6.96 10.11 -25.52
CA ASP A 588 -7.65 10.00 -26.81
C ASP A 588 -9.02 9.31 -26.64
N LEU A 589 -9.11 8.27 -25.81
CA LEU A 589 -10.36 7.63 -25.44
C LEU A 589 -11.30 8.61 -24.72
N GLY A 590 -10.78 9.38 -23.76
CA GLY A 590 -11.53 10.39 -23.02
C GLY A 590 -12.10 11.48 -23.95
N GLN A 591 -11.33 11.94 -24.93
CA GLN A 591 -11.76 12.92 -25.93
C GLN A 591 -12.83 12.36 -26.88
N ARG A 592 -12.63 11.13 -27.39
CA ARG A 592 -13.58 10.47 -28.31
C ARG A 592 -14.93 10.18 -27.66
N LEU A 593 -14.95 9.96 -26.34
CA LEU A 593 -16.16 9.70 -25.56
C LEU A 593 -16.84 10.96 -25.01
N SER A 594 -16.22 12.14 -25.16
CA SER A 594 -16.79 13.41 -24.67
C SER A 594 -16.36 14.58 -25.59
N PRO A 595 -16.98 14.73 -26.76
CA PRO A 595 -16.61 15.77 -27.73
C PRO A 595 -16.94 17.22 -27.29
N GLU A 596 -17.62 17.43 -26.15
CA GLU A 596 -18.13 18.75 -25.74
C GLU A 596 -17.26 19.57 -24.76
N LEU A 597 -16.00 19.18 -24.50
CA LEU A 597 -15.06 20.05 -23.78
C LEU A 597 -14.12 20.74 -24.78
N PRO A 598 -14.33 22.03 -25.13
CA PRO A 598 -13.46 22.72 -26.06
C PRO A 598 -12.03 22.80 -25.51
N ALA A 599 -11.08 22.38 -26.35
CA ALA A 599 -9.65 22.63 -26.18
C ALA A 599 -9.41 24.13 -26.05
N GLY A 600 -9.26 24.63 -24.82
CA GLY A 600 -9.37 26.07 -24.54
C GLY A 600 -8.63 26.55 -23.31
N THR A 601 -7.37 26.16 -23.12
CA THR A 601 -6.34 27.08 -22.63
C THR A 601 -4.97 26.50 -22.97
N ARG A 602 -4.66 26.46 -24.27
CA ARG A 602 -3.27 26.56 -24.72
C ARG A 602 -2.75 27.88 -24.14
N ALA A 603 -1.86 27.81 -23.16
CA ALA A 603 -1.05 28.94 -22.79
C ALA A 603 -0.28 29.35 -24.04
N THR A 604 -0.69 30.48 -24.63
CA THR A 604 0.14 31.22 -25.57
C THR A 604 1.48 31.49 -24.86
N PRO A 605 2.63 31.18 -25.48
CA PRO A 605 3.88 31.73 -24.99
C PRO A 605 3.77 33.27 -25.04
N PRO A 606 4.33 34.00 -24.07
CA PRO A 606 4.38 35.45 -24.17
C PRO A 606 5.35 35.79 -25.31
N ASP A 607 4.79 36.18 -26.45
CA ASP A 607 5.53 36.84 -27.51
C ASP A 607 6.06 38.19 -27.01
N ASP A 608 7.34 38.38 -27.30
CA ASP A 608 8.07 39.62 -27.49
C ASP A 608 7.90 40.78 -26.50
N VAL A 609 9.00 41.01 -25.80
CA VAL A 609 9.40 42.26 -25.15
C VAL A 609 9.25 43.42 -26.15
N ALA A 610 8.13 44.13 -26.04
CA ALA A 610 7.97 45.46 -26.61
C ALA A 610 9.06 46.36 -26.02
N THR A 611 10.02 46.71 -26.88
CA THR A 611 11.07 47.68 -26.63
C THR A 611 10.41 49.04 -26.42
N ALA A 612 10.56 49.61 -25.22
CA ALA A 612 10.12 50.97 -24.95
C ALA A 612 10.96 51.96 -25.79
N PRO A 613 10.33 52.98 -26.42
CA PRO A 613 11.08 53.99 -27.16
C PRO A 613 11.78 54.93 -26.19
N VAL A 614 13.11 54.98 -26.30
CA VAL A 614 13.93 56.04 -25.71
C VAL A 614 13.57 57.34 -26.41
N THR A 615 12.94 58.26 -25.68
CA THR A 615 12.84 59.66 -26.08
C THR A 615 14.08 60.39 -25.56
N PRO A 616 14.86 61.06 -26.42
CA PRO A 616 15.94 61.92 -25.98
C PRO A 616 15.40 63.33 -25.75
N THR A 617 15.88 63.98 -24.69
CA THR A 617 15.79 65.44 -24.58
C THR A 617 17.04 65.98 -23.87
N PRO A 618 17.41 67.23 -24.18
CA PRO A 618 18.77 67.71 -24.44
C PRO A 618 19.68 67.92 -23.22
#